data_AF-A0A1Y0EFV9-F1
#
_entry.id   AF-A0A1Y0EFV9-F1
#
_cell.length_a   1.000
_cell.length_b   1.000
_cell.length_c   1.000
_cell.angle_alpha   90.00
_cell.angle_beta   90.00
_cell.angle_gamma   90.00
#
_symmetry.space_group_name_H-M   'P 1'
#
loop_
_entity.id
_entity.type
_entity.pdbx_description
1 polymer ?
#
loop_
_entity_poly.entity_id
_entity_poly.type
_entity_poly.pdbx_seq_one_letter_code
_entity_poly.pdbx_strand_id
1 'polypeptide(L)' 'MPAPLSPDIRHRFQVLHREGHSAREIGRCLLIPAATAVRFAACLRETGNLTPADVPPINRAIQKESLFL' A
#
# COMPACT_ATOMS: atom_id res chain seq x y z
N MET A 1 13.23 7.86 -3.35
CA MET A 1 12.25 6.94 -2.72
C MET A 1 10.86 7.40 -3.12
N PRO A 2 9.99 6.58 -3.74
CA PRO A 2 8.61 7.01 -3.99
C PRO A 2 7.94 7.21 -2.64
N ALA A 3 7.46 8.43 -2.37
CA ALA A 3 6.79 8.75 -1.12
C ALA A 3 5.64 7.76 -0.88
N PRO A 4 5.51 7.18 0.34
CA PRO A 4 4.36 6.35 0.65
C PRO A 4 3.11 7.21 0.46
N LEU A 5 2.25 6.82 -0.49
CA LEU A 5 0.99 7.50 -0.74
C LEU A 5 0.25 7.70 0.59
N SER A 6 -0.22 8.92 0.82
CA SER A 6 -0.87 9.32 2.07
C SER A 6 -1.91 8.27 2.45
N PRO A 7 -1.99 7.85 3.73
CA PRO A 7 -2.89 6.80 4.19
C PRO A 7 -4.35 7.04 3.78
N ASP A 8 -4.74 8.31 3.65
CA ASP A 8 -6.02 8.78 3.11
C ASP A 8 -6.31 8.28 1.67
N ILE A 9 -5.31 8.29 0.77
CA ILE A 9 -5.47 7.82 -0.62
C ILE A 9 -5.75 6.32 -0.66
N ARG A 10 -5.09 5.53 0.19
CA ARG A 10 -5.30 4.07 0.26
C ARG A 10 -6.69 3.74 0.81
N HIS A 11 -7.12 4.43 1.86
CA HIS A 11 -8.45 4.27 2.41
C HIS A 11 -9.53 4.64 1.38
N ARG A 12 -9.41 5.78 0.71
CA ARG A 12 -10.34 6.21 -0.36
C ARG A 12 -10.37 5.21 -1.52
N PHE A 13 -9.20 4.69 -1.93
CA PHE A 13 -9.14 3.67 -2.99
C PHE A 13 -9.92 2.41 -2.59
N GLN A 14 -9.78 1.95 -1.35
CA GLN A 14 -10.45 0.77 -0.84
C GLN A 14 -11.97 0.94 -0.73
N VAL A 15 -12.44 2.11 -0.27
CA VAL A 15 -13.87 2.43 -0.22
C VAL A 15 -14.47 2.40 -1.63
N LEU A 16 -13.88 3.14 -2.57
CA LEU A 16 -14.39 3.20 -3.94
C LEU A 16 -14.35 1.83 -4.65
N HIS A 17 -13.34 1.00 -4.38
CA HIS A 17 -13.26 -0.35 -4.93
C HIS A 17 -14.36 -1.26 -4.36
N ARG A 18 -14.74 -1.08 -3.09
CA ARG A 18 -15.87 -1.81 -2.48
C ARG A 18 -17.21 -1.35 -3.02
N GLU A 19 -17.35 -0.08 -3.40
CA GLU A 19 -18.53 0.46 -4.08
C GLU A 19 -18.68 -0.04 -5.52
N GLY A 20 -17.69 -0.76 -6.05
CA GLY A 20 -17.73 -1.36 -7.38
C GLY A 20 -17.11 -0.51 -8.48
N HIS A 21 -16.41 0.58 -8.14
CA HIS A 21 -15.70 1.39 -9.13
C HIS A 21 -14.48 0.67 -9.70
N SER A 22 -14.22 0.86 -11.00
CA SER A 22 -13.04 0.27 -11.62
C SER A 22 -11.77 0.97 -11.13
N ALA A 23 -10.69 0.20 -10.96
CA ALA A 23 -9.38 0.72 -10.57
C ALA A 23 -8.92 1.93 -11.41
N ARG A 24 -9.23 1.94 -12.72
CA ARG A 24 -8.91 3.04 -13.64
C ARG A 24 -9.70 4.32 -13.38
N GLU A 25 -10.93 4.20 -12.87
CA GLU A 25 -11.78 5.35 -12.52
C GLU A 25 -11.34 5.93 -11.17
N ILE A 26 -11.10 5.06 -10.19
CA ILE A 26 -10.54 5.41 -8.89
C ILE A 26 -9.18 6.09 -9.06
N GLY A 27 -8.34 5.55 -9.96
CA GLY A 27 -7.03 6.12 -10.27
C GLY A 27 -7.11 7.54 -10.82
N ARG A 28 -8.10 7.81 -11.69
CA ARG A 28 -8.37 9.17 -12.19
C ARG A 28 -8.87 10.09 -11.08
N CYS A 29 -9.77 9.62 -10.22
CA CYS A 29 -10.32 10.38 -9.09
C CYS A 29 -9.23 10.79 -8.08
N LEU A 30 -8.32 9.87 -7.77
CA LEU A 30 -7.25 10.10 -6.80
C LEU A 30 -5.97 10.68 -7.42
N LEU A 31 -6.00 11.04 -8.71
CA LEU A 31 -4.85 11.55 -9.47
C LEU A 31 -3.60 10.65 -9.34
N ILE A 32 -3.81 9.33 -9.28
CA ILE A 32 -2.72 8.34 -9.24
C ILE A 32 -2.50 7.72 -10.62
N PRO A 33 -1.26 7.33 -10.96
CA PRO A 33 -0.97 6.65 -12.21
C PRO A 33 -1.81 5.37 -12.37
N ALA A 34 -2.25 5.10 -13.60
CA ALA A 34 -3.04 3.90 -13.91
C ALA A 34 -2.31 2.60 -13.50
N ALA A 35 -0.99 2.56 -13.66
CA ALA A 35 -0.16 1.43 -13.23
C ALA A 35 -0.25 1.20 -11.70
N THR A 36 -0.25 2.28 -10.92
CA THR A 36 -0.39 2.22 -9.46
C THR A 36 -1.78 1.72 -9.07
N ALA A 37 -2.83 2.21 -9.74
CA ALA A 37 -4.19 1.77 -9.49
C ALA A 37 -4.41 0.28 -9.80
N VAL A 38 -3.83 -0.24 -10.88
CA VAL A 38 -3.87 -1.66 -11.22
C VAL A 38 -3.18 -2.51 -10.16
N ARG A 39 -2.01 -2.08 -9.68
CA ARG A 39 -1.29 -2.75 -8.59
C ARG A 39 -2.11 -2.78 -7.30
N PHE A 40 -2.82 -1.69 -6.99
CA PHE A 40 -3.71 -1.65 -5.81
C PHE A 40 -4.91 -2.58 -5.94
N ALA A 41 -5.53 -2.65 -7.13
CA ALA A 41 -6.61 -3.61 -7.36
C ALA A 41 -6.12 -5.06 -7.28
N ALA A 42 -4.92 -5.36 -7.78
CA ALA A 42 -4.31 -6.69 -7.63
C ALA A 42 -4.09 -7.01 -6.14
N CYS A 43 -3.47 -6.10 -5.39
CA CYS A 43 -3.23 -6.26 -3.97
C CYS A 43 -4.53 -6.40 -3.15
N LEU A 44 -5.61 -5.69 -3.51
CA LEU A 44 -6.93 -5.89 -2.89
C LEU A 44 -7.52 -7.27 -3.17
N ARG A 45 -7.32 -7.83 -4.37
CA ARG A 45 -7.80 -9.19 -4.69
C ARG A 45 -7.00 -10.25 -3.95
N GLU A 46 -5.70 -10.05 -3.78
CA GLU A 46 -4.80 -11.01 -3.12
C GLU A 46 -4.88 -10.96 -1.59
N THR A 47 -4.89 -9.76 -1.00
CA THR A 47 -4.78 -9.55 0.45
C THR A 47 -6.09 -9.09 1.09
N GLY A 48 -7.08 -8.64 0.30
CA GLY A 48 -8.34 -8.08 0.81
C GLY A 48 -8.22 -6.70 1.45
N ASN A 49 -7.00 -6.15 1.54
CA ASN A 49 -6.73 -4.89 2.23
C ASN A 49 -5.48 -4.17 1.66
N LEU A 50 -5.53 -2.83 1.62
CA LEU A 50 -4.43 -1.95 1.18
C LEU A 50 -3.74 -1.22 2.33
N THR A 51 -4.24 -1.36 3.56
CA THR A 51 -3.56 -0.79 4.72
C THR A 51 -2.29 -1.58 4.99
N PRO A 52 -1.17 -0.92 5.34
CA PRO A 52 0.02 -1.58 5.84
C PRO A 52 -0.24 -1.94 7.31
N ALA A 53 -1.25 -2.76 7.55
CA ALA A 53 -1.34 -3.48 8.80
C ALA A 53 -0.52 -4.75 8.58
N ASP A 54 0.66 -4.78 9.21
CA ASP A 54 1.50 -5.97 9.33
C ASP A 54 2.39 -6.35 8.13
N VAL A 55 3.21 -5.41 7.65
CA VAL A 55 4.60 -5.81 7.38
C VAL A 55 5.37 -5.56 8.68
N PRO A 56 5.65 -6.60 9.50
CA PRO A 56 6.60 -6.43 10.58
C PRO A 56 7.91 -5.94 9.96
N PRO A 57 8.65 -5.00 10.60
CA PRO A 57 9.96 -4.65 10.11
C PRO A 57 10.78 -5.93 10.04
N ILE A 58 11.11 -6.38 8.83
CA ILE A 58 12.20 -7.33 8.60
C ILE A 58 13.47 -6.56 8.96
N ASN A 59 13.68 -6.35 10.25
CA ASN A 59 14.92 -5.89 10.82
C ASN A 59 15.02 -6.33 12.29
N ARG A 60 14.78 -7.61 12.52
CA ARG A 60 15.13 -8.30 13.77
C ARG A 60 16.27 -9.28 13.50
N ALA A 61 17.39 -8.78 12.97
CA ALA A 61 18.60 -9.58 12.83
C ALA A 61 19.90 -8.75 12.77
N ILE A 62 20.01 -7.59 13.42
CA ILE A 62 21.32 -7.04 13.80
C ILE A 62 21.20 -6.34 15.16
N GLN A 63 21.07 -7.15 16.21
CA GLN A 63 21.35 -6.71 17.58
C GLN A 63 22.22 -7.79 18.21
N LYS A 64 23.42 -7.41 18.65
CA LYS A 64 24.61 -8.24 19.00
C LYS A 64 25.41 -8.53 17.72
N GLU A 65 26.60 -7.99 17.45
CA GLU A 65 27.71 -7.61 18.30
C GLU A 65 28.39 -6.34 17.75
N SER A 66 28.32 -5.25 18.51
CA SER A 66 29.40 -4.27 18.56
C SER A 66 29.73 -4.10 20.02
N LEU A 67 30.28 -5.17 20.59
CA LEU A 67 31.11 -5.05 21.77
C LEU A 67 32.47 -4.59 21.24
N PHE A 68 32.66 -3.26 21.22
CA PHE A 68 33.99 -2.69 21.22
C PHE A 68 34.66 -3.08 22.54
N LEU A 69 35.58 -4.04 22.47
CA LEU A 69 36.93 -4.04 23.06
C LEU A 69 37.55 -5.44 22.94
#